data_AF-A0A7R9EW12-F1
#
_entry.id   AF-A0A7R9EW12-F1
#
_cell.length_a   1.000
_cell.length_b   1.000
_cell.length_c   1.000
_cell.angle_alpha   90.00
_cell.angle_beta   90.00
_cell.angle_gamma   90.00
#
_symmetry.space_group_name_H-M   'P 1'
#
loop_
_entity.id
_entity.type
_entity.pdbx_description
1 polymer ?
#
loop_
_entity_poly.entity_id
_entity_poly.type
_entity_poly.pdbx_seq_one_letter_code
_entity_poly.pdbx_strand_id
1 'polypeptide(L)'
;MSEPQKSSSVTGSTSSLLSPDSPSSHPKLQVPSPIITRRTRTDSTSARAFENPQERGTVKAFSRSKGHGFITPQRGGEDIFVHISDIEGEYVPLPGDEVQFRLCPIPPKFEKFQAVHVHITNLTPEVHIRWDCPQSDESLIS
;
A
#
# COMPACT_ATOMS: atom_id res chain seq x y z
N MET A 1 2.92 -39.23 40.86
CA MET A 1 2.11 -38.05 40.48
C MET A 1 2.15 -37.92 38.97
N SER A 2 0.97 -37.87 38.35
CA SER A 2 0.66 -37.51 36.95
C SER A 2 0.89 -38.53 35.82
N GLU A 3 -0.21 -39.23 35.51
CA GLU A 3 -0.76 -39.60 34.19
C GLU A 3 -0.92 -38.34 33.25
N PRO A 4 -1.40 -38.41 31.97
CA PRO A 4 -1.03 -39.27 30.81
C PRO A 4 -1.15 -38.54 29.41
N GLN A 5 -1.07 -39.33 28.30
CA GLN A 5 -1.61 -39.09 26.93
C GLN A 5 -0.81 -38.13 26.00
N LYS A 6 -0.80 -38.22 24.65
CA LYS A 6 -1.66 -38.88 23.65
C LYS A 6 -0.98 -38.87 22.25
N SER A 7 -1.37 -39.82 21.39
CA SER A 7 -1.65 -39.72 19.94
C SER A 7 -0.66 -39.02 18.98
N SER A 8 -0.08 -39.71 18.01
CA SER A 8 -0.68 -40.13 16.72
C SER A 8 -1.25 -38.99 15.87
N SER A 9 -0.68 -38.72 14.69
CA SER A 9 -1.30 -39.03 13.39
C SER A 9 -0.55 -38.40 12.21
N VAL A 10 -0.42 -39.23 11.18
CA VAL A 10 -0.14 -38.98 9.77
C VAL A 10 -1.07 -37.92 9.15
N THR A 11 -0.56 -37.13 8.21
CA THR A 11 -1.17 -36.68 6.92
C THR A 11 -0.12 -35.76 6.26
N GLY A 12 0.53 -36.08 5.15
CA GLY A 12 -0.07 -36.25 3.83
C GLY A 12 -0.36 -34.87 3.22
N SER A 13 0.39 -34.44 2.20
CA SER A 13 -0.12 -33.63 1.06
C SER A 13 0.99 -33.29 0.05
N THR A 14 1.03 -34.11 -0.99
CA THR A 14 1.08 -33.74 -2.41
C THR A 14 2.16 -32.75 -2.88
N SER A 15 3.19 -33.35 -3.46
CA SER A 15 3.95 -32.83 -4.60
C SER A 15 3.04 -32.38 -5.73
N SER A 16 3.16 -31.12 -6.15
CA SER A 16 2.70 -30.58 -7.45
C SER A 16 3.27 -29.15 -7.56
N LEU A 17 3.86 -28.63 -8.63
CA LEU A 17 4.25 -29.06 -9.97
C LEU A 17 5.26 -27.98 -10.41
N LEU A 18 6.34 -28.36 -11.11
CA LEU A 18 7.19 -27.38 -11.82
C LEU A 18 6.36 -26.70 -12.91
N SER A 19 6.49 -25.38 -13.04
CA SER A 19 6.18 -24.65 -14.28
C SER A 19 7.49 -24.12 -14.89
N PRO A 20 7.76 -24.38 -16.18
CA PRO A 20 8.96 -23.94 -16.88
C PRO A 20 8.77 -22.57 -17.58
N ASP A 21 9.88 -21.85 -17.66
CA ASP A 21 10.30 -20.82 -18.63
C ASP A 21 9.40 -19.60 -18.95
N SER A 22 9.94 -18.42 -18.66
CA SER A 22 9.70 -17.20 -19.43
C SER A 22 10.92 -16.28 -19.34
N PRO A 23 11.68 -16.06 -20.43
CA PRO A 23 12.80 -15.13 -20.46
C PRO A 23 12.28 -13.74 -20.81
N SER A 24 12.38 -12.79 -19.88
CA SER A 24 12.11 -11.39 -20.21
C SER A 24 13.13 -10.46 -19.56
N SER A 25 14.17 -10.17 -20.34
CA SER A 25 15.12 -9.10 -20.11
C SER A 25 14.43 -7.74 -20.29
N HIS A 26 14.05 -7.09 -19.19
CA HIS A 26 13.77 -5.65 -19.18
C HIS A 26 14.36 -5.02 -17.90
N PRO A 27 15.27 -4.04 -18.00
CA PRO A 27 15.71 -3.27 -16.85
C PRO A 27 14.72 -2.11 -16.65
N LYS A 28 13.82 -2.17 -15.66
CA LYS A 28 13.11 -0.96 -15.17
C LYS A 28 12.23 -1.24 -13.94
N LEU A 29 12.66 -0.63 -12.83
CA LEU A 29 11.82 -0.24 -11.68
C LEU A 29 11.03 -1.38 -11.04
N GLN A 30 11.75 -2.17 -10.24
CA GLN A 30 11.23 -3.32 -9.52
C GLN A 30 10.29 -2.88 -8.40
N VAL A 31 8.99 -2.77 -8.71
CA VAL A 31 7.95 -2.74 -7.69
C VAL A 31 8.00 -4.06 -6.90
N PRO A 32 8.03 -4.03 -5.56
CA PRO A 32 8.11 -5.24 -4.76
C PRO A 32 6.84 -6.06 -4.95
N SER A 33 7.00 -7.29 -5.43
CA SER A 33 5.95 -8.30 -5.42
C SER A 33 6.01 -9.06 -4.08
N PRO A 34 4.88 -9.29 -3.40
CA PRO A 34 3.51 -8.91 -3.79
C PRO A 34 3.16 -7.47 -3.43
N ILE A 35 2.41 -6.79 -4.31
CA ILE A 35 1.79 -5.49 -4.01
C ILE A 35 0.61 -5.77 -3.06
N ILE A 36 0.85 -5.62 -1.75
CA ILE A 36 -0.22 -5.71 -0.76
C ILE A 36 -1.09 -4.46 -0.94
N THR A 37 -2.23 -4.60 -1.60
CA THR A 37 -3.28 -3.57 -1.62
C THR A 37 -4.28 -3.84 -0.52
N ARG A 38 -5.15 -2.88 -0.18
CA ARG A 38 -6.27 -3.09 0.77
C ARG A 38 -7.11 -4.35 0.48
N ARG A 39 -7.21 -4.78 -0.79
CA ARG A 39 -7.93 -5.99 -1.22
C ARG A 39 -7.13 -7.29 -1.07
N THR A 40 -5.82 -7.20 -0.96
CA THR A 40 -4.90 -8.36 -0.88
C THR A 40 -4.22 -8.47 0.48
N ARG A 41 -4.47 -7.52 1.39
CA ARG A 41 -3.96 -7.55 2.76
C ARG A 41 -4.77 -8.56 3.59
N THR A 42 -4.09 -9.52 4.22
CA THR A 42 -4.74 -10.41 5.19
C THR A 42 -5.16 -9.60 6.42
N ASP A 43 -6.25 -10.03 7.08
CA ASP A 43 -6.77 -9.37 8.29
C ASP A 43 -5.68 -9.17 9.36
N SER A 44 -4.84 -10.18 9.54
CA SER A 44 -3.66 -10.14 10.42
C SER A 44 -2.65 -9.04 10.06
N THR A 45 -2.47 -8.72 8.78
CA THR A 45 -1.55 -7.66 8.35
C THR A 45 -2.19 -6.28 8.56
N SER A 46 -3.51 -6.17 8.41
CA SER A 46 -4.27 -4.94 8.73
C SER A 46 -4.27 -4.67 10.23
N ALA A 47 -4.52 -5.68 11.06
CA ALA A 47 -4.49 -5.57 12.52
C ALA A 47 -3.13 -5.06 13.01
N ARG A 48 -2.03 -5.63 12.49
CA ARG A 48 -0.67 -5.15 12.81
C ARG A 48 -0.43 -3.72 12.36
N ALA A 49 -0.98 -3.29 11.23
CA ALA A 49 -0.87 -1.89 10.81
C ALA A 49 -1.63 -0.92 11.75
N PHE A 50 -2.74 -1.36 12.34
CA PHE A 50 -3.46 -0.59 13.36
C PHE A 50 -2.71 -0.52 14.70
N GLU A 51 -1.89 -1.50 15.02
CA GLU A 51 -0.98 -1.43 16.19
C GLU A 51 0.17 -0.44 15.97
N ASN A 52 0.50 -0.09 14.72
CA ASN A 52 1.53 0.89 14.44
C ASN A 52 1.05 2.31 14.78
N PRO A 53 1.92 3.16 15.37
CA PRO A 53 1.60 4.54 15.64
C PRO A 53 1.35 5.29 14.33
N GLN A 54 0.45 6.27 14.38
CA GLN A 54 0.16 7.13 13.26
C GLN A 54 1.34 8.09 13.06
N GLU A 55 1.96 8.00 11.89
CA GLU A 55 3.06 8.86 11.47
C GLU A 55 2.51 10.01 10.61
N ARG A 56 3.27 11.11 10.58
CA ARG A 56 3.00 12.26 9.72
C ARG A 56 4.05 12.31 8.63
N GLY A 57 3.66 12.77 7.46
CA GLY A 57 4.60 13.04 6.39
C GLY A 57 4.01 13.96 5.35
N THR A 58 4.86 14.30 4.40
CA THR A 58 4.51 15.17 3.28
C THR A 58 4.49 14.34 2.02
N VAL A 59 3.42 14.47 1.24
CA VAL A 59 3.33 13.82 -0.06
C VAL A 59 4.44 14.38 -0.94
N LYS A 60 5.31 13.51 -1.44
CA LYS A 60 6.43 13.93 -2.30
C LYS A 60 6.04 13.95 -3.75
N ALA A 61 5.36 12.90 -4.18
CA ALA A 61 4.84 12.78 -5.52
C ALA A 61 3.65 11.84 -5.51
N PHE A 62 2.56 12.25 -6.14
CA PHE A 62 1.39 11.39 -6.32
C PHE A 62 0.91 11.49 -7.77
N SER A 63 0.60 10.34 -8.37
CA SER A 63 0.13 10.26 -9.75
C SER A 63 -1.23 9.58 -9.80
N ARG A 64 -2.30 10.37 -9.99
CA ARG A 64 -3.67 9.84 -10.19
C ARG A 64 -3.73 8.81 -11.32
N SER A 65 -3.09 9.09 -12.46
CA SER A 65 -3.08 8.19 -13.63
C SER A 65 -2.43 6.84 -13.33
N LYS A 66 -1.45 6.80 -12.43
CA LYS A 66 -0.76 5.56 -12.04
C LYS A 66 -1.36 4.91 -10.79
N GLY A 67 -2.20 5.62 -10.03
CA GLY A 67 -2.84 5.14 -8.80
C GLY A 67 -1.89 4.93 -7.61
N HIS A 68 -0.69 5.51 -7.64
CA HIS A 68 0.26 5.40 -6.53
C HIS A 68 1.11 6.66 -6.37
N GLY A 69 1.76 6.76 -5.21
CA GLY A 69 2.67 7.84 -4.89
C GLY A 69 3.67 7.47 -3.81
N PHE A 70 4.39 8.48 -3.38
CA PHE A 70 5.39 8.41 -2.34
C PHE A 70 5.18 9.52 -1.33
N ILE A 71 5.28 9.17 -0.05
CA ILE A 71 5.17 10.08 1.08
C ILE A 71 6.51 10.09 1.79
N THR A 72 7.06 11.27 2.02
CA THR A 72 8.26 11.44 2.83
C THR A 72 7.84 11.62 4.29
N PRO A 73 8.23 10.72 5.21
CA PRO A 73 7.88 10.85 6.62
C PRO A 73 8.56 12.09 7.23
N GLN A 74 7.86 12.78 8.13
CA GLN A 74 8.40 13.97 8.80
C GLN A 74 9.61 13.65 9.68
N ARG A 75 9.67 12.42 10.23
CA ARG A 75 10.83 11.91 10.98
C ARG A 75 12.11 11.83 10.13
N GLY A 76 11.99 11.94 8.81
CA GLY A 76 13.06 11.62 7.87
C GLY A 76 13.23 10.11 7.71
N GLY A 77 13.74 9.67 6.56
CA GLY A 77 13.92 8.26 6.25
C GLY A 77 13.68 7.95 4.78
N GLU A 78 13.43 6.68 4.49
CA GLU A 78 13.05 6.22 3.15
C GLU A 78 11.64 6.70 2.78
N ASP A 79 11.43 6.98 1.50
CA ASP A 79 10.14 7.36 0.96
C ASP A 79 9.18 6.17 1.05
N ILE A 80 8.00 6.41 1.62
CA ILE A 80 7.01 5.37 1.89
C ILE A 80 6.06 5.26 0.71
N PHE A 81 5.87 4.05 0.21
CA PHE A 81 4.95 3.79 -0.87
C PHE A 81 3.50 3.93 -0.41
N VAL A 82 2.69 4.67 -1.16
CA VAL A 82 1.24 4.79 -0.92
C VAL A 82 0.48 4.39 -2.18
N HIS A 83 -0.61 3.64 -1.98
CA HIS A 83 -1.54 3.31 -3.05
C HIS A 83 -2.80 4.19 -2.94
N ILE A 84 -3.39 4.57 -4.07
CA ILE A 84 -4.64 5.35 -4.12
C ILE A 84 -5.77 4.72 -3.29
N SER A 85 -5.83 3.39 -3.24
CA SER A 85 -6.85 2.67 -2.46
C SER A 85 -6.69 2.75 -0.95
N ASP A 86 -5.51 3.18 -0.49
CA ASP A 86 -5.21 3.37 0.94
C ASP A 86 -5.33 4.85 1.35
N ILE A 87 -5.58 5.75 0.40
CA ILE A 87 -5.83 7.17 0.63
C ILE A 87 -7.32 7.37 0.90
N GLU A 88 -7.62 7.93 2.07
CA GLU A 88 -8.96 8.33 2.47
C GLU A 88 -9.18 9.81 2.17
N GLY A 89 -10.29 10.11 1.50
CA GLY A 89 -10.70 11.47 1.18
C GLY A 89 -11.28 11.61 -0.21
N GLU A 90 -11.88 12.77 -0.46
CA GLU A 90 -12.47 13.13 -1.74
C GLU A 90 -11.46 13.81 -2.68
N TYR A 91 -10.30 14.23 -2.16
CA TYR A 91 -9.29 14.99 -2.89
C TYR A 91 -8.11 14.13 -3.30
N VAL A 92 -7.56 14.44 -4.47
CA VAL A 92 -6.29 13.87 -4.94
C VAL A 92 -5.15 14.51 -4.15
N PRO A 93 -4.32 13.73 -3.43
CA PRO A 93 -3.20 14.30 -2.71
C PRO A 93 -2.20 14.91 -3.69
N LEU A 94 -1.75 16.13 -3.38
CA LEU A 94 -0.77 16.88 -4.14
C LEU A 94 0.59 16.85 -3.45
N PRO A 95 1.70 16.97 -4.22
CA PRO A 95 3.02 17.09 -3.63
C PRO A 95 3.10 18.35 -2.74
N GLY A 96 3.49 18.16 -1.48
CA GLY A 96 3.50 19.23 -0.46
C GLY A 96 2.37 19.13 0.56
N ASP A 97 1.33 18.32 0.31
CA ASP A 97 0.26 18.10 1.29
C ASP A 97 0.78 17.32 2.50
N GLU A 98 0.36 17.72 3.70
CA GLU A 98 0.66 16.97 4.92
C GLU A 98 -0.43 15.94 5.20
N VAL A 99 0.00 14.70 5.33
CA VAL A 99 -0.85 13.54 5.50
C VAL A 99 -0.48 12.77 6.76
N GLN A 100 -1.48 12.21 7.42
CA GLN A 100 -1.31 11.20 8.46
C GLN A 100 -1.51 9.83 7.85
N PHE A 101 -0.63 8.90 8.16
CA PHE A 101 -0.71 7.52 7.68
C PHE A 101 -0.18 6.57 8.74
N ARG A 102 -0.44 5.29 8.55
CA ARG A 102 0.13 4.22 9.35
C ARG A 102 1.08 3.40 8.51
N LEU A 103 2.17 2.97 9.13
CA LEU A 103 3.15 2.10 8.48
C LEU A 103 2.67 0.66 8.56
N CYS A 104 2.51 0.03 7.40
CA CYS A 104 2.28 -1.39 7.32
C CYS A 104 3.51 -2.06 6.67
N PRO A 105 4.24 -2.91 7.39
CA PRO A 105 5.39 -3.59 6.81
C PRO A 105 4.94 -4.70 5.86
N ILE A 106 5.63 -4.84 4.72
CA ILE A 106 5.28 -5.78 3.66
C ILE A 106 5.98 -7.14 3.93
N PRO A 107 5.27 -8.21 4.34
CA PRO A 107 5.82 -9.56 4.38
C PRO A 107 6.26 -10.04 2.98
N PRO A 108 7.24 -10.95 2.84
CA PRO A 108 7.87 -11.79 3.88
C PRO A 108 9.16 -11.22 4.49
N LYS A 109 9.76 -10.20 3.87
CA LYS A 109 11.04 -9.62 4.33
C LYS A 109 10.88 -8.45 5.30
N PHE A 110 9.69 -7.85 5.41
CA PHE A 110 9.41 -6.69 6.26
C PHE A 110 10.37 -5.50 6.06
N GLU A 111 11.04 -5.46 4.90
CA GLU A 111 12.08 -4.47 4.57
C GLU A 111 11.47 -3.17 4.04
N LYS A 112 10.26 -3.26 3.45
CA LYS A 112 9.55 -2.10 2.91
C LYS A 112 8.27 -1.87 3.69
N PHE A 113 7.94 -0.59 3.84
CA PHE A 113 6.71 -0.15 4.47
C PHE A 113 5.78 0.46 3.42
N GLN A 114 4.49 0.20 3.58
CA GLN A 114 3.43 0.85 2.84
C GLN A 114 2.64 1.75 3.78
N ALA A 115 2.32 2.95 3.31
CA ALA A 115 1.42 3.87 3.98
C ALA A 115 -0.02 3.42 3.78
N VAL A 116 -0.73 3.24 4.89
CA VAL A 116 -2.14 2.80 4.92
C VAL A 116 -2.96 3.75 5.77
N HIS A 117 -4.28 3.80 5.54
CA HIS A 117 -5.18 4.76 6.20
C HIS A 117 -4.64 6.19 6.09
N VAL A 118 -4.31 6.59 4.86
CA VAL A 118 -3.71 7.89 4.60
C VAL A 118 -4.80 8.96 4.60
N HIS A 119 -4.74 9.88 5.55
CA HIS A 119 -5.69 10.97 5.70
C HIS A 119 -4.98 12.31 5.53
N ILE A 120 -5.48 13.16 4.64
CA ILE A 120 -4.89 14.49 4.40
C ILE A 120 -5.27 15.42 5.55
N THR A 121 -4.28 15.89 6.30
CA THR A 121 -4.46 16.76 7.46
C THR A 121 -4.23 18.23 7.14
N ASN A 122 -3.33 18.53 6.21
CA ASN A 122 -3.07 19.89 5.74
C ASN A 122 -3.05 19.89 4.22
N LEU A 123 -4.02 20.59 3.64
CA LEU A 123 -4.12 20.82 2.21
C LEU A 123 -3.21 22.00 1.87
N THR A 124 -2.33 21.83 0.90
CA THR A 124 -1.60 22.96 0.31
C THR A 124 -2.59 24.00 -0.25
N PRO A 125 -2.19 25.27 -0.40
CA PRO A 125 -3.05 26.28 -1.04
C PRO A 125 -3.26 26.04 -2.54
N GLU A 126 -2.71 24.95 -3.11
CA GLU A 126 -2.93 24.57 -4.50
C GLU A 126 -4.36 24.04 -4.72
N VAL A 127 -4.86 24.16 -5.95
CA VAL A 127 -6.22 23.71 -6.29
C VAL A 127 -6.27 22.18 -6.32
N HIS A 128 -6.79 21.56 -5.26
CA HIS A 128 -7.01 20.12 -5.23
C HIS A 128 -8.18 19.69 -6.11
N ILE A 129 -7.91 18.78 -7.04
CA ILE A 129 -8.96 18.09 -7.79
C ILE A 129 -9.61 17.01 -6.91
N ARG A 130 -10.93 16.91 -6.97
CA ARG A 130 -11.66 15.79 -6.34
C ARG A 130 -11.63 14.56 -7.23
N TRP A 131 -11.68 13.38 -6.63
CA TRP A 131 -11.85 12.11 -7.37
C TRP A 131 -13.12 12.12 -8.21
N ASP A 132 -14.18 12.73 -7.66
CA ASP A 132 -15.52 12.85 -8.23
C ASP A 132 -15.69 13.98 -9.25
N CYS A 133 -14.68 14.83 -9.48
CA CYS A 133 -14.78 15.80 -10.56
C CYS A 133 -14.62 15.03 -11.88
N PRO A 134 -15.68 14.86 -12.71
CA PRO A 134 -15.48 14.38 -14.06
C PRO A 134 -14.50 15.38 -14.69
N GLN A 135 -13.50 14.91 -15.45
CA GLN A 135 -13.02 15.76 -16.53
C GLN A 135 -14.29 16.12 -17.27
N SER A 136 -14.72 17.38 -17.14
CA SER A 136 -15.77 17.93 -17.98
C SER A 136 -15.22 17.78 -19.37
N ASP A 137 -15.53 16.63 -19.97
CA ASP A 137 -15.36 16.39 -21.36
C ASP A 137 -16.25 17.46 -21.95
N GLU A 138 -15.60 18.51 -22.44
CA GLU A 138 -16.17 19.55 -23.26
C GLU A 138 -16.60 18.90 -24.59
N SER A 139 -17.38 17.82 -24.55
CA SER A 139 -18.19 17.30 -25.65
C SER A 139 -19.47 18.14 -25.79
N LEU A 140 -19.32 19.44 -25.57
CA LEU A 140 -20.21 20.47 -26.07
C LEU A 140 -19.52 21.19 -27.24
N ILE A 141 -19.03 20.43 -28.22
CA ILE A 141 -18.76 21.00 -29.54
C ILE A 141 -19.18 20.02 -30.63
N SER A 142 -20.42 20.29 -31.07
CA SER A 142 -20.94 20.23 -32.44
C SER A 142 -21.96 19.16 -32.79
#